data_AF-A0A6C0BH00-F1
#
_entry.id   AF-A0A6C0BH00-F1
#
_cell.length_a   1.000
_cell.length_b   1.000
_cell.length_c   1.000
_cell.angle_alpha   90.00
_cell.angle_beta   90.00
_cell.angle_gamma   90.00
#
_symmetry.space_group_name_H-M   'P 1'
#
loop_
_entity.id
_entity.type
_entity.pdbx_description
1 polymer ?
#
loop_
_entity_poly.entity_id
_entity_poly.type
_entity_poly.pdbx_seq_one_letter_code
_entity_poly.pdbx_strand_id
1 'polypeptide(L)' 'MEESLYVFQFSNKEYVDLVDDIARMVIIQIAIQFLYYLNSSDNIQFFSSDFILLVIYMVLGIMLYRLVFRKMITFK' A
#
# COMPACT_ATOMS: atom_id res chain seq x y z
N MET A 1 -2.94 -26.28 2.07
CA MET A 1 -4.30 -25.72 1.90
C MET A 1 -4.11 -24.23 1.91
N GLU A 2 -4.51 -23.52 0.85
CA GLU A 2 -4.42 -22.05 0.85
C GLU A 2 -5.48 -21.52 1.83
N GLU A 3 -5.03 -20.96 2.96
CA GLU A 3 -5.87 -20.43 4.05
C GLU A 3 -6.35 -19.00 3.76
N SER A 4 -6.75 -18.70 2.52
CA SER A 4 -7.29 -17.37 2.19
C SER A 4 -8.80 -17.34 2.38
N LEU A 5 -9.29 -16.35 3.13
CA LEU A 5 -10.73 -16.13 3.34
C LEU A 5 -11.43 -15.65 2.06
N TYR A 6 -10.69 -15.00 1.15
CA TYR A 6 -11.19 -14.49 -0.12
C TYR A 6 -10.17 -14.77 -1.23
N VAL A 7 -10.65 -15.27 -2.37
CA VAL A 7 -9.84 -15.53 -3.56
C VAL A 7 -10.30 -14.63 -4.69
N PHE A 8 -9.42 -13.74 -5.13
CA PHE A 8 -9.66 -12.88 -6.29
C PHE A 8 -8.89 -13.44 -7.49
N GLN A 9 -9.59 -13.85 -8.54
CA GLN A 9 -8.96 -14.31 -9.77
C GLN A 9 -8.67 -13.11 -10.69
N PHE A 10 -7.39 -12.76 -10.80
CA PHE A 10 -6.93 -11.81 -11.82
C PHE A 10 -6.34 -12.58 -13.00
N SER A 11 -6.69 -12.22 -14.23
CA SER A 11 -6.20 -12.90 -15.43
C SER A 11 -4.71 -12.67 -15.71
N ASN A 12 -4.10 -11.62 -15.16
CA ASN A 12 -2.68 -11.31 -15.36
C ASN A 12 -1.96 -11.24 -14.01
N LYS A 13 -0.93 -12.08 -13.87
CA LYS A 13 -0.06 -12.19 -12.69
C LYS A 13 0.59 -10.85 -12.32
N GLU A 14 0.88 -9.99 -13.30
CA GLU A 14 1.43 -8.67 -13.05
C GLU A 14 0.46 -7.76 -12.28
N TYR A 15 -0.85 -7.93 -12.41
CA TYR A 15 -1.79 -7.20 -11.56
C TYR A 15 -1.88 -7.78 -10.16
N VAL A 16 -1.72 -9.11 -10.02
CA VAL A 16 -1.70 -9.77 -8.71
C VAL A 16 -0.57 -9.21 -7.85
N ASP A 17 0.67 -9.19 -8.35
CA ASP A 17 1.76 -8.67 -7.51
C ASP A 17 1.63 -7.15 -7.29
N LEU A 18 0.99 -6.39 -8.18
CA LEU A 18 0.77 -4.95 -7.96
C LEU A 18 -0.21 -4.72 -6.82
N VAL A 19 -1.30 -5.49 -6.81
CA VAL A 19 -2.31 -5.42 -5.76
C VAL A 19 -1.73 -5.90 -4.43
N ASP A 20 -0.87 -6.92 -4.43
CA ASP A 20 -0.15 -7.37 -3.22
C ASP A 20 0.76 -6.26 -2.66
N ASP A 21 1.56 -5.62 -3.53
CA ASP A 21 2.44 -4.51 -3.13
C ASP A 21 1.64 -3.34 -2.54
N ILE A 22 0.53 -2.95 -3.19
CA ILE A 22 -0.36 -1.89 -2.71
C ILE A 22 -0.98 -2.29 -1.36
N ALA A 23 -1.56 -3.50 -1.26
CA ALA A 23 -2.20 -3.96 -0.04
C ALA A 23 -1.23 -3.98 1.14
N ARG A 24 -0.02 -4.50 0.93
CA ARG A 24 1.04 -4.53 1.94
C ARG A 24 1.39 -3.13 2.44
N MET A 25 1.58 -2.20 1.53
CA MET A 25 1.96 -0.82 1.86
C MET A 25 0.83 -0.06 2.55
N VAL A 26 -0.42 -0.25 2.12
CA VAL A 26 -1.60 0.33 2.77
C VAL A 26 -1.77 -0.20 4.21
N ILE A 27 -1.59 -1.51 4.43
CA ILE A 27 -1.66 -2.12 5.77
C ILE A 27 -0.59 -1.53 6.69
N ILE A 28 0.65 -1.42 6.20
CA ILE A 28 1.75 -0.78 6.95
C ILE A 28 1.38 0.66 7.32
N GLN A 29 0.83 1.43 6.39
CA GLN A 29 0.47 2.82 6.64
C GLN A 29 -0.66 2.95 7.65
N ILE A 30 -1.66 2.07 7.60
CA ILE A 30 -2.73 2.00 8.61
C ILE A 30 -2.16 1.65 9.98
N ALA A 31 -1.24 0.69 10.06
CA ALA A 31 -0.61 0.30 11.32
C ALA A 31 0.22 1.44 11.94
N ILE A 32 0.98 2.16 11.12
CA ILE A 32 1.75 3.34 11.55
C ILE A 32 0.81 4.43 12.06
N GLN A 33 -0.24 4.76 11.30
CA GLN A 33 -1.23 5.77 11.71
C GLN A 33 -1.93 5.38 13.01
N PHE A 34 -2.22 4.09 13.18
CA PHE A 34 -2.79 3.56 14.41
C PHE A 34 -1.87 3.73 15.62
N LEU A 35 -0.59 3.36 15.49
CA LEU A 35 0.39 3.56 16.57
C LEU A 35 0.60 5.05 16.87
N TYR A 36 0.59 5.89 15.83
CA TYR A 36 0.73 7.34 15.98
C TYR A 36 -0.45 7.95 16.72
N TYR A 37 -1.68 7.50 16.42
CA TYR A 37 -2.89 7.89 17.13
C TYR A 37 -2.82 7.53 18.62
N LEU A 38 -2.36 6.32 18.96
CA LEU A 38 -2.25 5.89 20.36
C LEU A 38 -1.15 6.64 21.14
N ASN A 39 -0.07 7.04 20.49
CA ASN A 39 1.08 7.67 21.12
C ASN A 39 0.95 9.20 21.26
N SER A 40 -0.06 9.81 20.65
CA SER A 40 -0.19 11.26 20.61
C SER A 40 -1.07 11.76 21.74
N SER A 41 -0.56 12.72 22.53
CA SER A 41 -1.32 13.43 23.56
C SER A 41 -2.29 14.47 22.99
N ASP A 42 -2.09 14.84 21.71
CA ASP A 42 -2.96 15.72 20.96
C ASP A 42 -4.09 14.94 20.28
N ASN A 43 -5.23 15.60 20.04
CA ASN A 43 -6.40 15.04 19.33
C ASN A 43 -6.11 14.83 17.83
N ILE A 44 -5.12 14.02 17.50
CA ILE A 44 -4.81 13.67 16.11
C ILE A 44 -5.96 12.82 15.59
N GLN A 45 -6.62 13.27 14.54
CA GLN A 45 -7.66 12.47 13.91
C GLN A 45 -7.05 11.27 13.19
N PHE A 46 -7.61 10.09 13.44
CA PHE A 46 -7.14 8.84 12.84
C PHE A 46 -7.15 8.89 11.30
N PHE A 47 -8.22 9.42 10.72
CA PHE A 47 -8.39 9.61 9.27
C PHE A 47 -8.27 11.09 8.90
N SER A 48 -7.10 11.68 9.10
CA SER A 48 -6.85 13.05 8.66
C SER A 48 -6.74 13.15 7.12
N SER A 49 -6.92 14.36 6.58
CA SER A 49 -6.66 14.64 5.17
C SER A 49 -5.23 14.28 4.77
N ASP A 50 -4.27 14.54 5.66
CA ASP A 50 -2.85 14.25 5.42
C ASP A 50 -2.59 12.74 5.34
N PHE A 51 -3.25 11.94 6.18
CA PHE A 51 -3.17 10.48 6.11
C PHE A 51 -3.69 9.96 4.76
N ILE A 52 -4.86 10.43 4.33
CA ILE A 52 -5.45 10.02 3.03
C ILE A 52 -4.53 10.41 1.88
N LEU A 53 -3.97 11.63 1.92
CA LEU A 53 -3.05 12.13 0.91
C LEU A 53 -1.77 11.28 0.84
N LEU A 54 -1.22 10.89 2.00
CA LEU A 54 -0.06 10.00 2.09
C LEU A 54 -0.34 8.61 1.51
N VAL A 55 -1.51 8.04 1.76
CA VAL A 55 -1.92 6.77 1.17
C VAL A 55 -2.00 6.88 -0.36
N ILE A 56 -2.58 7.96 -0.88
CA ILE A 56 -2.65 8.19 -2.34
C ILE A 56 -1.26 8.33 -2.94
N TYR A 57 -0.37 9.14 -2.33
CA TYR A 57 1.01 9.32 -2.80
C TYR A 57 1.80 8.01 -2.79
N MET A 58 1.59 7.17 -1.78
CA MET A 58 2.19 5.86 -1.70
C MET A 58 1.73 4.94 -2.84
N VAL A 59 0.43 4.88 -3.11
CA VAL A 59 -0.12 4.08 -4.22
C VAL A 59 0.41 4.57 -5.57
N LEU A 60 0.44 5.89 -5.79
CA LEU A 60 1.01 6.48 -7.00
C LEU A 60 2.50 6.17 -7.14
N GLY A 61 3.26 6.20 -6.05
CA GLY A 61 4.68 5.82 -6.03
C GLY A 61 4.91 4.38 -6.46
N ILE A 62 4.09 3.44 -5.98
CA ILE A 62 4.17 2.02 -6.36
C ILE A 62 3.82 1.84 -7.84
N MET A 63 2.77 2.51 -8.32
CA MET A 63 2.41 2.47 -9.73
C MET A 63 3.51 3.04 -10.62
N LEU A 64 4.10 4.17 -10.24
CA LEU A 64 5.21 4.80 -10.97
C LEU A 64 6.44 3.89 -10.98
N TYR A 65 6.79 3.29 -9.86
CA TYR A 65 7.86 2.30 -9.77
C TYR A 65 7.64 1.17 -10.77
N ARG A 66 6.43 0.61 -10.80
CA ARG A 66 6.13 -0.55 -11.66
C ARG A 66 6.04 -0.20 -13.15
N LEU A 67 5.48 0.95 -13.49
CA LEU A 67 5.30 1.37 -14.88
C LEU A 67 6.58 1.93 -15.51
N VAL A 68 7.37 2.67 -14.72
CA VAL A 68 8.54 3.41 -15.20
C VAL A 68 9.84 2.73 -14.76
N PHE A 69 10.07 2.61 -13.45
CA PHE A 69 11.36 2.13 -12.94
C PHE A 69 11.63 0.66 -13.26
N ARG A 70 10.63 -0.22 -13.19
CA ARG A 70 10.77 -1.65 -13.54
C ARG A 70 11.18 -1.84 -15.00
N LYS A 71 10.78 -0.93 -15.89
CA LYS A 71 11.19 -0.96 -17.31
C LYS A 71 12.57 -0.33 -17.53
N MET A 72 12.99 0.59 -16.66
CA MET A 72 14.27 1.29 -16.76
C MET A 72 15.43 0.53 -16.11
N ILE A 73 15.18 -0.19 -15.03
CA ILE A 73 16.22 -0.82 -14.20
C ILE A 73 15.93 -2.32 -14.13
N THR A 74 16.75 -3.10 -14.84
CA THR A 74 16.77 -4.56 -14.73
C THR A 74 17.96 -4.95 -13.88
N PHE A 75 17.72 -5.43 -12.67
CA PHE A 75 18.76 -6.07 -11.86
C PHE A 75 18.99 -7.48 -12.43
N LYS A 76 20.20 -7.72 -12.91
CA LYS A 76 20.64 -9.01 -13.47
C LYS A 76 21.45 -9.77 -12.44
#